data_AF-A0AAW0CDH0-F1
#
_entry.id   AF-A0AAW0CDH0-F1
#
_cell.length_a   1.000
_cell.length_b   1.000
_cell.length_c   1.000
_cell.angle_alpha   90.00
_cell.angle_beta   90.00
_cell.angle_gamma   90.00
#
_symmetry.space_group_name_H-M   'P 1'
#
loop_
_entity.id
_entity.type
_entity.pdbx_description
1 polymer ?
#
loop_
_entity_poly.entity_id
_entity_poly.type
_entity_poly.pdbx_seq_one_letter_code
_entity_poly.pdbx_strand_id
1 'polypeptide(L)'
;MEYGPEWREHRKLAHMVLRAALLCKELLDRPGSFYENVILAVGRVVMSVTYGLSLDAGIQHIKNAEDVMSMLSKVLVPAAHVCDVFPHLKNLPSWFPFQEYASKWRARIERDIIEAPFEHAKQLSVMILSLRPQFISEEDPLREHRIKWVLGSMFTAGAETTHGVLLTFFLAMATHPEKQRVAQEIDNLLRGGDRMPLMSDMSKLPYVNALIKETIRWHPILPLSLARRSAEDDEYHGCLVPKDTTVIPNLW
;
A
#
# COMPACT_ATOMS: atom_id res chain seq x y z
N MET A 1 -19.06 -16.51 -20.77
CA MET A 1 -19.46 -15.36 -19.92
C MET A 1 -19.15 -14.10 -20.71
N GLU A 2 -20.16 -13.28 -20.99
CA GLU A 2 -19.99 -12.02 -21.73
C GLU A 2 -19.14 -11.02 -20.93
N TYR A 3 -18.47 -10.10 -21.64
CA TYR A 3 -17.69 -9.05 -20.99
C TYR A 3 -18.64 -8.10 -20.24
N GLY A 4 -18.62 -8.15 -18.91
CA GLY A 4 -19.54 -7.41 -18.05
C GLY A 4 -19.01 -7.17 -16.63
N PRO A 5 -19.82 -6.60 -15.72
CA PRO A 5 -19.44 -6.38 -14.32
C PRO A 5 -19.01 -7.68 -13.62
N GLU A 6 -19.78 -8.75 -13.80
CA GLU A 6 -19.52 -10.08 -13.23
C GLU A 6 -18.23 -10.69 -13.77
N TRP A 7 -17.98 -10.63 -15.09
CA TRP A 7 -16.71 -11.08 -15.68
C TRP A 7 -15.51 -10.31 -15.13
N ARG A 8 -15.64 -8.99 -14.92
CA ARG A 8 -14.57 -8.16 -14.34
C ARG A 8 -14.29 -8.52 -12.88
N GLU A 9 -15.31 -8.82 -12.09
CA GLU A 9 -15.13 -9.32 -10.72
C GLU A 9 -14.50 -10.71 -10.71
N HIS A 10 -14.98 -11.64 -11.53
CA HIS A 10 -14.40 -12.97 -11.67
C HIS A 10 -12.94 -12.91 -12.10
N ARG A 11 -12.60 -12.03 -13.04
CA ARG A 11 -11.21 -11.80 -13.46
C ARG A 11 -10.36 -11.22 -12.34
N LYS A 12 -10.85 -10.21 -11.60
CA LYS A 12 -10.14 -9.64 -10.44
C LYS A 12 -9.88 -10.70 -9.36
N LEU A 13 -10.89 -11.50 -9.03
CA LEU A 13 -10.79 -12.59 -8.06
C LEU A 13 -9.81 -13.67 -8.53
N ALA A 14 -9.90 -14.11 -9.80
CA ALA A 14 -8.98 -15.08 -10.37
C ALA A 14 -7.52 -14.59 -10.35
N HIS A 15 -7.28 -13.31 -10.69
CA HIS A 15 -5.94 -12.71 -10.62
C HIS A 15 -5.42 -12.59 -9.19
N MET A 16 -6.27 -12.24 -8.22
CA MET A 16 -5.87 -12.21 -6.81
C MET A 16 -5.53 -13.61 -6.28
N VAL A 17 -6.33 -14.62 -6.61
CA VAL A 17 -6.10 -16.01 -6.20
C VAL A 17 -4.82 -16.58 -6.82
N LEU A 18 -4.58 -16.33 -8.12
CA LEU A 18 -3.35 -16.74 -8.80
C LEU A 18 -2.10 -16.11 -8.17
N ARG A 19 -2.21 -14.89 -7.63
CA ARG A 19 -1.09 -14.18 -6.98
C ARG A 19 -0.77 -14.72 -5.60
N ALA A 20 -1.77 -15.10 -4.81
CA ALA A 20 -1.55 -15.77 -3.53
C ALA A 20 -0.87 -17.13 -3.74
N ALA A 21 -1.31 -17.91 -4.72
CA ALA A 21 -0.68 -19.18 -5.08
C ALA A 21 0.77 -18.99 -5.56
N LEU A 22 1.04 -17.95 -6.35
CA LEU A 22 2.39 -17.61 -6.78
C LEU A 22 3.31 -17.30 -5.59
N LEU A 23 2.85 -16.52 -4.61
CA LEU A 23 3.63 -16.24 -3.39
C LEU A 23 3.95 -17.54 -2.65
N CYS A 24 2.96 -18.40 -2.40
CA CYS A 24 3.18 -19.68 -1.73
C CYS A 24 4.24 -20.52 -2.46
N LYS A 25 4.16 -20.57 -3.80
CA LYS A 25 5.16 -21.26 -4.62
C LYS A 25 6.55 -20.63 -4.51
N GLU A 26 6.67 -19.30 -4.63
CA GLU A 26 7.95 -18.59 -4.52
C GLU A 26 8.60 -18.77 -3.14
N LEU A 27 7.80 -18.85 -2.08
CA LEU A 27 8.26 -19.14 -0.72
C LEU A 27 8.79 -20.56 -0.55
N LEU A 28 8.19 -21.54 -1.24
CA LEU A 28 8.64 -22.94 -1.23
C LEU A 28 9.90 -23.13 -2.09
N ASP A 29 9.93 -22.56 -3.29
CA ASP A 29 11.02 -22.73 -4.24
C ASP A 29 12.27 -21.94 -3.84
N ARG A 30 12.10 -20.75 -3.25
CA ARG A 30 13.20 -19.82 -2.90
C ARG A 30 13.01 -19.20 -1.51
N PRO A 31 13.12 -19.99 -0.43
CA PRO A 31 12.91 -19.50 0.94
C PRO A 31 13.92 -18.43 1.36
N GLY A 32 15.14 -18.43 0.81
CA GLY A 32 16.17 -17.42 1.09
C GLY A 32 15.82 -16.01 0.60
N SER A 33 14.89 -15.88 -0.36
CA SER A 33 14.40 -14.61 -0.91
C SER A 33 13.04 -14.20 -0.32
N PHE A 34 12.69 -14.71 0.86
CA PHE A 34 11.39 -14.51 1.51
C PHE A 34 10.92 -13.04 1.51
N TYR A 35 11.77 -12.10 1.92
CA TYR A 35 11.43 -10.69 2.01
C TYR A 35 11.07 -10.08 0.64
N GLU A 36 11.92 -10.32 -0.37
CA GLU A 36 11.68 -9.85 -1.75
C GLU A 36 10.40 -10.49 -2.33
N ASN A 37 10.16 -11.78 -2.07
CA ASN A 37 8.97 -12.47 -2.56
C ASN A 37 7.67 -11.86 -2.00
N VAL A 38 7.64 -11.50 -0.71
CA VAL A 38 6.47 -10.85 -0.09
C VAL A 38 6.20 -9.48 -0.71
N ILE A 39 7.26 -8.68 -0.90
CA ILE A 39 7.16 -7.35 -1.52
C ILE A 39 6.64 -7.45 -2.96
N LEU A 40 7.23 -8.36 -3.75
CA LEU A 40 6.81 -8.58 -5.13
C LEU A 40 5.36 -9.06 -5.22
N ALA A 41 4.93 -9.98 -4.35
CA ALA A 41 3.56 -10.49 -4.36
C ALA A 41 2.53 -9.38 -4.10
N VAL A 42 2.75 -8.58 -3.06
CA VAL A 42 1.86 -7.45 -2.74
C VAL A 42 1.92 -6.39 -3.84
N GLY A 43 3.13 -6.00 -4.26
CA GLY A 43 3.34 -5.00 -5.30
C GLY A 43 2.63 -5.39 -6.60
N ARG A 44 2.70 -6.67 -7.01
CA ARG A 44 1.99 -7.21 -8.19
C ARG A 44 0.48 -7.10 -8.05
N VAL A 45 -0.07 -7.36 -6.86
CA VAL A 45 -1.51 -7.20 -6.59
C VAL A 45 -1.93 -5.75 -6.78
N VAL A 46 -1.27 -4.84 -6.07
CA VAL A 46 -1.64 -3.41 -6.07
C VAL A 46 -1.42 -2.80 -7.45
N MET A 47 -0.27 -3.05 -8.09
CA MET A 47 0.07 -2.54 -9.43
C MET A 47 -0.97 -2.94 -10.48
N SER A 48 -1.45 -4.18 -10.44
CA SER A 48 -2.50 -4.59 -11.37
C SER A 48 -3.86 -4.02 -11.02
N VAL A 49 -4.16 -3.77 -9.75
CA VAL A 49 -5.42 -3.13 -9.35
C VAL A 49 -5.42 -1.68 -9.81
N THR A 50 -4.34 -0.93 -9.56
CA THR A 50 -4.20 0.50 -9.88
C THR A 50 -3.98 0.74 -11.37
N TYR A 51 -2.93 0.15 -11.94
CA TYR A 51 -2.48 0.43 -13.31
C TYR A 51 -2.93 -0.63 -14.33
N GLY A 52 -3.37 -1.82 -13.89
CA GLY A 52 -3.73 -2.91 -14.80
C GLY A 52 -2.54 -3.65 -15.42
N LEU A 53 -1.31 -3.32 -15.02
CA LEU A 53 -0.10 -3.96 -15.52
C LEU A 53 -0.03 -5.44 -15.15
N SER A 54 0.56 -6.24 -16.04
CA SER A 54 0.82 -7.66 -15.81
C SER A 54 1.93 -7.87 -14.77
N LEU A 55 2.05 -9.11 -14.28
CA LEU A 55 2.99 -9.47 -13.21
C LEU A 55 4.44 -9.11 -13.56
N ASP A 56 4.87 -9.34 -14.80
CA ASP A 56 6.24 -9.12 -15.25
C ASP A 56 6.50 -7.65 -15.60
N ALA A 57 5.51 -6.99 -16.22
CA ALA A 57 5.61 -5.59 -16.62
C ALA A 57 5.71 -4.63 -15.42
N GLY A 58 5.13 -5.02 -14.27
CA GLY A 58 5.13 -4.21 -13.05
C GLY A 58 6.38 -4.32 -12.18
N ILE A 59 7.25 -5.33 -12.38
CA ILE A 59 8.33 -5.67 -11.42
C ILE A 59 9.29 -4.51 -11.21
N GLN A 60 9.73 -3.86 -12.29
CA GLN A 60 10.69 -2.75 -12.18
C GLN A 60 10.10 -1.57 -11.40
N HIS A 61 8.82 -1.29 -11.58
CA HIS A 61 8.11 -0.23 -10.87
C HIS A 61 7.96 -0.54 -9.38
N ILE A 62 7.80 -1.82 -9.02
CA ILE A 62 7.76 -2.28 -7.63
C ILE A 62 9.13 -2.09 -6.96
N LYS A 63 10.22 -2.49 -7.62
CA LYS A 63 11.58 -2.31 -7.10
C LYS A 63 11.94 -0.84 -6.93
N ASN A 64 11.61 -0.02 -7.92
CA ASN A 64 11.83 1.43 -7.85
C ASN A 64 11.04 2.06 -6.69
N ALA A 65 9.82 1.55 -6.41
CA ALA A 65 9.03 2.02 -5.28
C ALA A 65 9.65 1.66 -3.95
N GLU A 66 10.12 0.43 -3.76
CA GLU A 66 10.81 0.01 -2.54
C GLU A 66 12.02 0.92 -2.22
N ASP A 67 12.84 1.22 -3.24
CA ASP A 67 13.98 2.15 -3.09
C ASP A 67 13.54 3.54 -2.63
N VAL A 68 12.46 4.09 -3.20
CA VAL A 68 11.94 5.42 -2.84
C VAL A 68 11.26 5.41 -1.48
N MET A 69 10.58 4.33 -1.12
CA MET A 69 9.86 4.20 0.15
C MET A 69 10.81 4.03 1.34
N SER A 70 12.01 3.47 1.12
CA SER A 70 13.07 3.45 2.14
C SER A 70 13.42 4.85 2.66
N MET A 71 13.24 5.90 1.84
CA MET A 71 13.40 7.29 2.26
C MET A 71 12.18 7.82 3.01
N LEU A 72 10.96 7.47 2.61
CA LEU A 72 9.75 7.97 3.28
C LEU A 72 9.72 7.62 4.77
N SER A 73 10.26 6.46 5.17
CA SER A 73 10.40 6.10 6.58
C SER A 73 11.22 7.11 7.40
N LYS A 74 12.10 7.89 6.76
CA LYS A 74 12.93 8.92 7.40
C LYS A 74 12.27 10.30 7.41
N VAL A 75 11.37 10.56 6.45
CA VAL A 75 10.71 11.86 6.27
C VAL A 75 9.35 11.93 6.96
N LEU A 76 8.66 10.79 7.11
CA LEU A 76 7.36 10.71 7.77
C LEU A 76 7.45 10.81 9.30
N VAL A 77 8.65 10.80 9.87
CA VAL A 77 8.85 11.00 11.31
C VAL A 77 8.55 12.46 11.66
N PRO A 78 7.56 12.74 12.51
CA PRO A 78 7.21 14.11 12.87
C PRO A 78 8.42 14.85 13.44
N ALA A 79 8.64 16.08 12.96
CA ALA A 79 9.75 16.94 13.36
C ALA A 79 11.17 16.37 13.10
N ALA A 80 11.32 15.37 12.22
CA ALA A 80 12.63 14.85 11.83
C ALA A 80 13.48 15.86 11.05
N HIS A 81 12.84 16.84 10.40
CA HIS A 81 13.53 17.89 9.68
C HIS A 81 13.27 19.27 10.30
N VAL A 82 14.32 20.09 10.34
CA VAL A 82 14.25 21.44 10.90
C VAL A 82 13.22 22.32 10.17
N CYS A 83 12.96 22.04 8.88
CA CYS A 83 11.94 22.73 8.11
C CYS A 83 10.49 22.38 8.53
N ASP A 84 10.27 21.28 9.23
CA ASP A 84 8.94 20.92 9.76
C ASP A 84 8.58 21.79 10.97
N VAL A 85 9.58 22.17 11.76
CA VAL A 85 9.45 23.06 12.93
C VAL A 85 9.50 24.52 12.52
N PHE A 86 10.36 24.86 11.56
CA PHE A 86 10.53 26.21 11.06
C PHE A 86 10.20 26.27 9.55
N PRO A 87 8.91 26.45 9.19
CA PRO A 87 8.47 26.42 7.80
C PRO A 87 9.19 27.41 6.88
N HIS A 88 9.69 28.53 7.41
CA HIS A 88 10.44 29.53 6.66
C HIS A 88 11.74 28.98 6.06
N LEU A 89 12.32 27.93 6.65
CA LEU A 89 13.54 27.30 6.15
C LEU A 89 13.33 26.58 4.81
N LYS A 90 12.09 26.24 4.44
CA LYS A 90 11.78 25.65 3.12
C LYS A 90 12.13 26.57 1.94
N ASN A 91 12.29 27.87 2.19
CA ASN A 91 12.61 28.86 1.17
C ASN A 91 14.12 29.15 1.08
N LEU A 92 14.94 28.42 1.86
CA LEU A 92 16.38 28.60 1.80
C LEU A 92 16.92 28.23 0.41
N PRO A 93 18.02 28.87 -0.04
CA PRO A 93 18.63 28.59 -1.33
C PRO A 93 19.02 27.11 -1.52
N SER A 94 19.11 26.68 -2.77
CA SER A 94 19.40 25.28 -3.16
C SER A 94 20.72 24.71 -2.62
N TRP A 95 21.66 25.56 -2.20
CA TRP A 95 22.94 25.12 -1.61
C TRP A 95 22.80 24.62 -0.17
N PHE A 96 21.64 24.78 0.48
CA PHE A 96 21.41 24.16 1.79
C PHE A 96 21.26 22.63 1.67
N PRO A 97 21.91 21.82 2.53
CA PRO A 97 21.93 20.36 2.37
C PRO A 97 20.56 19.67 2.28
N PHE A 98 19.56 20.17 3.01
CA PHE A 98 18.22 19.59 2.97
C PHE A 98 17.44 19.96 1.69
N GLN A 99 17.79 21.06 1.01
CA GLN A 99 17.18 21.43 -0.27
C GLN A 99 17.63 20.50 -1.40
N GLU A 100 18.92 20.14 -1.42
CA GLU A 100 19.45 19.14 -2.36
C GLU A 100 18.79 17.77 -2.11
N TYR A 101 18.72 17.35 -0.84
CA TYR A 101 18.04 16.12 -0.46
C TYR A 101 16.57 16.11 -0.89
N ALA A 102 15.81 17.17 -0.58
CA ALA A 102 14.40 17.29 -0.96
C ALA A 102 14.21 17.30 -2.48
N SER A 103 15.07 18.00 -3.22
CA SER A 103 15.00 18.08 -4.69
C SER A 103 15.27 16.73 -5.34
N LYS A 104 16.29 16.02 -4.87
CA LYS A 104 16.62 14.66 -5.35
C LYS A 104 15.44 13.71 -5.18
N TRP A 105 14.83 13.69 -3.99
CA TRP A 105 13.72 12.78 -3.70
C TRP A 105 12.41 13.19 -4.36
N ARG A 106 12.13 14.49 -4.49
CA ARG A 106 11.00 14.99 -5.30
C ARG A 106 11.12 14.49 -6.74
N ALA A 107 12.29 14.63 -7.36
CA ALA A 107 12.51 14.16 -8.72
C ALA A 107 12.36 12.63 -8.85
N ARG A 108 12.84 11.86 -7.86
CA ARG A 108 12.66 10.40 -7.82
C ARG A 108 11.18 10.00 -7.69
N ILE A 109 10.42 10.66 -6.82
CA ILE A 109 8.97 10.40 -6.67
C ILE A 109 8.25 10.71 -7.98
N GLU A 110 8.43 11.91 -8.52
CA GLU A 110 7.77 12.34 -9.76
C GLU A 110 8.10 11.38 -10.91
N ARG A 111 9.37 11.01 -11.08
CA ARG A 111 9.79 10.13 -12.17
C ARG A 111 9.37 8.67 -11.96
N ASP A 112 9.74 8.07 -10.83
CA ASP A 112 9.69 6.61 -10.65
C ASP A 112 8.34 6.12 -10.10
N ILE A 113 7.62 6.95 -9.34
CA ILE A 113 6.37 6.58 -8.69
C ILE A 113 5.17 7.11 -9.46
N ILE A 114 5.27 8.33 -9.97
CA ILE A 114 4.14 9.04 -10.58
C ILE A 114 4.14 8.81 -12.10
N GLU A 115 5.21 9.18 -12.79
CA GLU A 115 5.26 9.23 -14.26
C GLU A 115 5.47 7.84 -14.90
N ALA A 116 6.54 7.14 -14.53
CA ALA A 116 6.95 5.89 -15.17
C ALA A 116 5.88 4.77 -15.19
N PRO A 117 5.20 4.43 -14.07
CA PRO A 117 4.16 3.40 -14.10
C PRO A 117 2.92 3.85 -14.86
N PHE A 118 2.59 5.16 -14.83
CA PHE A 118 1.47 5.70 -15.58
C PHE A 118 1.70 5.62 -17.09
N GLU A 119 2.86 6.08 -17.58
CA GLU A 119 3.19 6.04 -19.01
C GLU A 119 3.28 4.59 -19.51
N HIS A 120 3.82 3.67 -18.71
CA HIS A 120 3.82 2.25 -19.05
C HIS A 120 2.38 1.70 -19.20
N ALA A 121 1.49 2.03 -18.27
CA ALA A 121 0.09 1.61 -18.36
C ALA A 121 -0.66 2.23 -19.54
N LYS A 122 -0.36 3.50 -19.86
CA LYS A 122 -0.92 4.23 -21.00
C LYS A 122 -0.48 3.62 -22.33
N GLN A 123 0.80 3.29 -22.49
CA GLN A 123 1.34 2.62 -23.67
C GLN A 123 0.66 1.27 -23.93
N LEU A 124 0.35 0.52 -22.88
CA LEU A 124 -0.32 -0.78 -22.99
C LEU A 124 -1.85 -0.67 -23.09
N SER A 125 -2.44 0.52 -22.91
CA SER A 125 -3.90 0.73 -22.89
C SER A 125 -4.66 -0.15 -21.88
N VAL A 126 -4.03 -0.47 -20.74
CA VAL A 126 -4.57 -1.42 -19.74
C VAL A 126 -5.13 -0.76 -18.48
N MET A 127 -5.24 0.57 -18.43
CA MET A 127 -5.52 1.29 -17.18
C MET A 127 -6.95 1.04 -16.64
N ILE A 128 -7.06 0.42 -15.46
CA ILE A 128 -8.34 -0.14 -14.94
C ILE A 128 -9.11 0.84 -14.03
N LEU A 129 -8.43 1.57 -13.14
CA LEU A 129 -9.10 2.27 -12.03
C LEU A 129 -9.39 3.77 -12.23
N SER A 130 -8.65 4.47 -13.08
CA SER A 130 -8.55 5.94 -12.99
C SER A 130 -9.25 6.75 -14.08
N LEU A 131 -10.04 6.12 -14.97
CA LEU A 131 -10.70 6.81 -16.08
C LEU A 131 -12.23 6.82 -16.02
N ARG A 132 -12.84 6.45 -14.89
CA ARG A 132 -14.30 6.60 -14.78
C ARG A 132 -14.65 8.11 -14.65
N PRO A 133 -15.52 8.66 -15.52
CA PRO A 133 -15.91 10.08 -15.49
C PRO A 133 -16.48 10.54 -14.14
N GLN A 134 -16.89 9.60 -13.29
CA GLN A 134 -17.44 9.84 -11.96
C GLN A 134 -16.43 10.47 -10.99
N PHE A 135 -15.12 10.34 -11.23
CA PHE A 135 -14.10 10.81 -10.29
C PHE A 135 -13.37 12.08 -10.74
N ILE A 136 -13.25 12.31 -12.06
CA ILE A 136 -12.58 13.50 -12.61
C ILE A 136 -13.32 13.91 -13.87
N SER A 137 -13.81 15.15 -13.89
CA SER A 137 -14.47 15.76 -15.05
C SER A 137 -13.56 15.72 -16.28
N GLU A 138 -14.15 15.47 -17.45
CA GLU A 138 -13.38 15.42 -18.70
C GLU A 138 -12.82 16.77 -19.12
N GLU A 139 -13.44 17.85 -18.64
CA GLU A 139 -13.08 19.24 -18.97
C GLU A 139 -11.96 19.80 -18.08
N ASP A 140 -11.47 19.04 -17.11
CA ASP A 140 -10.50 19.54 -16.15
C ASP A 140 -9.07 19.57 -16.73
N PRO A 141 -8.43 20.74 -16.83
CA PRO A 141 -7.10 20.89 -17.44
C PRO A 141 -5.99 20.14 -16.68
N LEU A 142 -6.20 19.81 -15.40
CA LEU A 142 -5.24 19.06 -14.59
C LEU A 142 -5.62 17.57 -14.44
N ARG A 143 -6.54 17.06 -15.28
CA ARG A 143 -7.06 15.68 -15.20
C ARG A 143 -5.93 14.65 -15.16
N GLU A 144 -5.03 14.69 -16.14
CA GLU A 144 -3.95 13.70 -16.22
C GLU A 144 -3.02 13.80 -15.00
N HIS A 145 -2.65 15.01 -14.60
CA HIS A 145 -1.83 15.24 -13.41
C HIS A 145 -2.47 14.64 -12.15
N ARG A 146 -3.76 14.91 -11.89
CA ARG A 146 -4.44 14.33 -10.72
C ARG A 146 -4.55 12.81 -10.81
N ILE A 147 -4.80 12.25 -11.99
CA ILE A 147 -4.82 10.79 -12.16
C ILE A 147 -3.46 10.18 -11.80
N LYS A 148 -2.37 10.73 -12.34
CA LYS A 148 -1.00 10.27 -12.09
C LYS A 148 -0.72 10.23 -10.58
N TRP A 149 -1.02 11.31 -9.87
CA TRP A 149 -0.82 11.41 -8.42
C TRP A 149 -1.71 10.48 -7.61
N VAL A 150 -2.98 10.33 -7.97
CA VAL A 150 -3.90 9.39 -7.30
C VAL A 150 -3.40 7.96 -7.45
N LEU A 151 -3.04 7.54 -8.67
CA LEU A 151 -2.56 6.19 -8.92
C LEU A 151 -1.25 5.89 -8.20
N GLY A 152 -0.28 6.81 -8.23
CA GLY A 152 1.00 6.64 -7.53
C GLY A 152 0.82 6.57 -6.02
N SER A 153 -0.07 7.41 -5.46
CA SER A 153 -0.40 7.39 -4.03
C SER A 153 -1.09 6.09 -3.62
N MET A 154 -2.06 5.60 -4.42
CA MET A 154 -2.74 4.33 -4.16
C MET A 154 -1.77 3.15 -4.22
N PHE A 155 -0.87 3.15 -5.19
CA PHE A 155 0.11 2.10 -5.34
C PHE A 155 1.05 2.02 -4.14
N THR A 156 1.64 3.15 -3.77
CA THR A 156 2.61 3.21 -2.66
C THR A 156 1.97 2.95 -1.30
N ALA A 157 0.84 3.59 -1.02
CA ALA A 157 0.11 3.37 0.24
C ALA A 157 -0.34 1.91 0.39
N GLY A 158 -0.84 1.30 -0.69
CA GLY A 158 -1.31 -0.09 -0.67
C GLY A 158 -0.18 -1.12 -0.59
N ALA A 159 0.93 -0.88 -1.29
CA ALA A 159 2.04 -1.83 -1.35
C ALA A 159 2.82 -1.89 -0.04
N GLU A 160 3.20 -0.74 0.52
CA GLU A 160 4.03 -0.66 1.72
C GLU A 160 3.32 -1.21 2.96
N THR A 161 2.12 -0.71 3.22
CA THR A 161 1.37 -1.10 4.43
C THR A 161 1.02 -2.59 4.43
N THR A 162 0.61 -3.13 3.28
CA THR A 162 0.19 -4.53 3.18
C THR A 162 1.37 -5.48 3.32
N HIS A 163 2.53 -5.19 2.71
CA HIS A 163 3.71 -6.04 2.90
C HIS A 163 4.17 -6.02 4.36
N GLY A 164 4.11 -4.86 5.03
CA GLY A 164 4.48 -4.74 6.45
C GLY A 164 3.60 -5.62 7.35
N VAL A 165 2.29 -5.63 7.10
CA VAL A 165 1.35 -6.51 7.81
C VAL A 165 1.67 -7.98 7.55
N LEU A 166 1.99 -8.37 6.31
CA LEU A 166 2.36 -9.75 5.99
C LEU A 166 3.66 -10.18 6.69
N LEU A 167 4.69 -9.34 6.71
CA LEU A 167 5.94 -9.62 7.42
C LEU A 167 5.68 -9.77 8.93
N THR A 168 4.82 -8.92 9.50
CA THR A 168 4.37 -9.02 10.89
C THR A 168 3.62 -10.34 11.13
N PHE A 169 2.74 -10.73 10.21
CA PHE A 169 2.03 -12.01 10.28
C PHE A 169 3.01 -13.19 10.32
N PHE A 170 4.00 -13.22 9.42
CA PHE A 170 5.00 -14.29 9.40
C PHE A 170 5.83 -14.32 10.69
N LEU A 171 6.24 -13.16 11.21
CA LEU A 171 6.90 -13.06 12.52
C LEU A 171 6.01 -13.61 13.64
N ALA A 172 4.72 -13.24 13.67
CA ALA A 172 3.77 -13.73 14.66
C ALA A 172 3.60 -15.24 14.58
N MET A 173 3.51 -15.81 13.37
CA MET A 173 3.35 -17.26 13.19
C MET A 173 4.61 -18.04 13.56
N ALA A 174 5.80 -17.48 13.29
CA ALA A 174 7.07 -18.08 13.69
C ALA A 174 7.27 -18.06 15.21
N THR A 175 6.78 -17.03 15.90
CA THR A 175 6.91 -16.87 17.36
C THR A 175 5.78 -17.53 18.16
N HIS A 176 4.61 -17.72 17.55
CA HIS A 176 3.42 -18.33 18.16
C HIS A 176 2.86 -19.47 17.29
N PRO A 177 3.62 -20.56 17.08
CA PRO A 177 3.22 -21.65 16.19
C PRO A 177 1.94 -22.35 16.63
N GLU A 178 1.58 -22.31 17.92
CA GLU A 178 0.30 -22.80 18.43
C GLU A 178 -0.89 -22.02 17.87
N LYS A 179 -0.74 -20.71 17.63
CA LYS A 179 -1.79 -19.88 17.02
C LYS A 179 -1.92 -20.20 15.54
N GLN A 180 -0.80 -20.45 14.86
CA GLN A 180 -0.81 -20.90 13.46
C GLN A 180 -1.56 -22.22 13.30
N ARG A 181 -1.39 -23.18 14.22
CA ARG A 181 -2.11 -24.46 14.19
C ARG A 181 -3.63 -24.30 14.28
N VAL A 182 -4.12 -23.36 15.09
CA VAL A 182 -5.56 -23.09 15.17
C VAL A 182 -6.07 -22.42 13.89
N ALA A 183 -5.24 -21.60 13.25
CA ALA A 183 -5.55 -20.98 11.95
C ALA A 183 -5.70 -22.00 10.80
N GLN A 184 -5.26 -23.25 10.98
CA GLN A 184 -5.55 -24.35 10.07
C GLN A 184 -7.04 -24.75 10.05
N GLU A 185 -7.94 -24.03 10.74
CA GLU A 185 -9.40 -24.11 10.48
C GLU A 185 -9.74 -23.94 9.00
N ILE A 186 -8.88 -23.23 8.26
CA ILE A 186 -9.00 -23.06 6.82
C ILE A 186 -8.93 -24.39 6.06
N ASP A 187 -8.07 -25.32 6.47
CA ASP A 187 -7.92 -26.63 5.83
C ASP A 187 -9.19 -27.48 6.01
N ASN A 188 -9.80 -27.39 7.20
CA ASN A 188 -11.08 -28.05 7.49
C ASN A 188 -12.21 -27.50 6.61
N LEU A 189 -12.26 -26.17 6.43
CA LEU A 189 -13.27 -25.54 5.56
C LEU A 189 -13.07 -25.92 4.09
N LEU A 190 -11.82 -25.97 3.64
CA LEU A 190 -11.45 -26.28 2.26
C LEU A 190 -11.36 -27.78 1.98
N ARG A 191 -11.74 -28.64 2.94
CA ARG A 191 -11.74 -30.10 2.83
C ARG A 191 -10.41 -30.67 2.34
N GLY A 192 -9.29 -30.11 2.80
CA GLY A 192 -7.96 -30.62 2.48
C GLY A 192 -7.32 -30.08 1.19
N GLY A 193 -7.83 -28.98 0.62
CA GLY A 193 -7.08 -28.19 -0.37
C GLY A 193 -7.50 -28.33 -1.84
N ASP A 194 -8.71 -28.81 -2.12
CA ASP A 194 -9.23 -28.93 -3.51
C ASP A 194 -9.36 -27.57 -4.24
N ARG A 195 -9.30 -26.46 -3.49
CA ARG A 195 -9.34 -25.10 -4.02
C ARG A 195 -8.65 -24.12 -3.10
N MET A 196 -8.28 -22.96 -3.64
CA MET A 196 -7.82 -21.81 -2.85
C MET A 196 -8.98 -21.16 -2.07
N PRO A 197 -8.69 -20.47 -0.95
CA PRO A 197 -9.68 -19.67 -0.23
C PRO A 197 -10.26 -18.55 -1.11
N LEU A 198 -11.54 -18.26 -0.94
CA LEU A 198 -12.25 -17.16 -1.59
C LEU A 198 -12.74 -16.15 -0.54
N MET A 199 -13.01 -14.91 -0.97
CA MET A 199 -13.55 -13.89 -0.05
C MET A 199 -14.89 -14.29 0.57
N SER A 200 -15.70 -15.09 -0.13
CA SER A 200 -16.98 -15.62 0.39
C SER A 200 -16.79 -16.60 1.56
N ASP A 201 -15.60 -17.16 1.74
CA ASP A 201 -15.28 -18.06 2.85
C ASP A 201 -15.02 -17.30 4.16
N MET A 202 -14.74 -15.99 4.09
CA MET A 202 -14.35 -15.18 5.25
C MET A 202 -15.34 -15.31 6.42
N SER A 203 -16.65 -15.36 6.15
CA SER A 203 -17.69 -15.52 7.19
C SER A 203 -17.61 -16.84 7.97
N LYS A 204 -16.94 -17.85 7.41
CA LYS A 204 -16.80 -19.21 7.98
C LYS A 204 -15.44 -19.43 8.65
N LEU A 205 -14.58 -18.41 8.69
CA LEU A 205 -13.22 -18.48 9.23
C LEU A 205 -13.06 -17.51 10.41
N PRO A 206 -13.79 -17.71 11.53
CA PRO A 206 -13.80 -16.77 12.63
C PRO A 206 -12.42 -16.58 13.27
N TYR A 207 -11.61 -17.64 13.38
CA TYR A 207 -10.28 -17.56 13.97
C TYR A 207 -9.29 -16.87 13.03
N VAL A 208 -9.32 -17.18 11.72
CA VAL A 208 -8.48 -16.48 10.74
C VAL A 208 -8.80 -14.98 10.72
N ASN A 209 -10.08 -14.60 10.81
CA ASN A 209 -10.46 -13.19 10.94
C ASN A 209 -9.91 -12.55 12.21
N ALA A 210 -9.99 -13.24 13.35
CA ALA A 210 -9.43 -12.75 14.60
C ALA A 210 -7.90 -12.60 14.49
N LEU A 211 -7.22 -13.56 13.85
CA LEU A 211 -5.78 -13.56 13.62
C LEU A 211 -5.31 -12.38 12.76
N ILE A 212 -6.02 -12.11 11.65
CA ILE A 212 -5.75 -10.96 10.77
C ILE A 212 -5.90 -9.65 11.56
N LYS A 213 -6.99 -9.50 12.31
CA LYS A 213 -7.22 -8.32 13.16
C LYS A 213 -6.14 -8.17 14.22
N GLU A 214 -5.77 -9.27 14.86
CA GLU A 214 -4.76 -9.27 15.93
C GLU A 214 -3.36 -8.96 15.40
N THR A 215 -3.02 -9.42 14.18
CA THR A 215 -1.75 -9.06 13.54
C THR A 215 -1.66 -7.53 13.35
N ILE A 216 -2.73 -6.91 12.85
CA ILE A 216 -2.79 -5.47 12.61
C ILE A 216 -2.78 -4.69 13.95
N ARG A 217 -3.45 -5.21 14.98
CA ARG A 217 -3.51 -4.60 16.31
C ARG A 217 -2.19 -4.73 17.08
N TRP A 218 -1.51 -5.87 16.96
CA TRP A 218 -0.30 -6.19 17.74
C TRP A 218 0.91 -5.38 17.30
N HIS A 219 1.06 -5.14 16.01
CA HIS A 219 2.15 -4.34 15.46
C HIS A 219 1.62 -3.42 14.34
N PRO A 220 0.96 -2.30 14.68
CA PRO A 220 0.46 -1.36 13.68
C PRO A 220 1.62 -0.77 12.86
N ILE A 221 1.51 -0.84 11.53
CA ILE A 221 2.56 -0.38 10.60
C ILE A 221 2.81 1.14 10.70
N LEU A 222 1.81 1.90 11.11
CA LEU A 222 1.90 3.35 11.33
C LEU A 222 1.50 3.69 12.77
N PRO A 223 2.36 3.47 13.78
CA PRO A 223 1.99 3.65 15.19
C PRO A 223 1.56 5.08 15.54
N LEU A 224 2.08 6.09 14.84
CA LEU A 224 1.70 7.50 15.01
C LEU A 224 0.77 8.03 13.89
N SER A 225 0.21 7.11 13.08
CA SER A 225 -0.59 7.44 11.90
C SER A 225 0.09 8.50 11.00
N LEU A 226 -0.71 9.21 10.20
CA LEU A 226 -0.27 10.41 9.50
C LEU A 226 -0.75 11.64 10.27
N ALA A 227 0.16 12.60 10.47
CA ALA A 227 -0.17 13.87 11.11
C ALA A 227 -1.34 14.56 10.38
N ARG A 228 -2.27 15.10 11.16
CA ARG A 228 -3.42 15.87 10.70
C ARG A 228 -3.29 17.32 11.14
N ARG A 229 -4.00 18.21 10.47
CA ARG A 229 -4.08 19.63 10.85
C ARG A 229 -5.53 20.00 11.06
N SER A 230 -5.87 20.59 12.20
CA SER A 230 -7.23 21.09 12.47
C SER A 230 -7.58 22.21 11.49
N ALA A 231 -8.77 22.14 10.88
CA ALA A 231 -9.24 23.12 9.92
C ALA A 231 -9.86 24.36 10.60
N GLU A 232 -10.36 24.17 11.82
CA GLU A 232 -11.01 25.14 12.68
C GLU A 232 -10.72 24.81 14.15
N ASP A 233 -11.13 25.70 15.05
CA ASP A 233 -11.07 25.45 16.49
C ASP A 233 -12.03 24.30 16.83
N ASP A 234 -11.56 23.35 17.62
CA ASP A 234 -12.31 22.15 18.03
C ASP A 234 -12.12 21.90 19.53
N GLU A 235 -12.92 21.03 20.13
CA GLU A 235 -12.81 20.63 21.53
C GLU A 235 -12.65 19.10 21.64
N TYR A 236 -11.59 18.67 22.31
CA TYR A 236 -11.34 17.26 22.56
C TYR A 236 -11.13 17.01 24.07
N HIS A 237 -12.02 16.22 24.68
CA HIS A 237 -12.03 15.94 26.12
C HIS A 237 -12.00 17.19 27.02
N GLY A 238 -12.73 18.25 26.66
CA GLY A 238 -12.73 19.50 27.43
C GLY A 238 -11.53 20.40 27.18
N CYS A 239 -10.60 20.01 26.29
CA CYS A 239 -9.46 20.81 25.88
C CYS A 239 -9.73 21.46 24.52
N LEU A 240 -9.55 22.77 24.44
CA LEU A 240 -9.54 23.48 23.17
C LEU A 240 -8.37 23.00 22.31
N VAL A 241 -8.66 22.59 21.08
CA VAL A 241 -7.73 22.31 19.99
C VAL A 241 -7.86 23.45 19.00
N PRO A 242 -6.98 24.47 19.04
CA PRO A 242 -7.06 25.59 18.11
C PRO A 242 -6.95 25.15 16.66
N LYS A 243 -7.49 25.94 15.75
CA LYS A 243 -7.25 25.86 14.31
C LYS A 243 -5.75 25.80 13.99
N ASP A 244 -5.41 25.09 12.91
CA ASP A 244 -4.05 24.88 12.43
C ASP A 244 -3.13 24.10 13.38
N THR A 245 -3.67 23.47 14.42
CA THR A 245 -2.96 22.56 15.31
C THR A 245 -2.61 21.25 14.59
N THR A 246 -1.35 20.83 14.68
CA THR A 246 -0.91 19.51 14.24
C THR A 246 -1.32 18.45 15.26
N VAL A 247 -2.16 17.51 14.84
CA VAL A 247 -2.64 16.38 15.63
C VAL A 247 -1.92 15.12 15.16
N ILE A 248 -1.27 14.41 16.08
CA ILE A 248 -0.59 13.14 15.83
C ILE A 248 -1.37 12.03 16.53
N PRO A 249 -2.13 11.20 15.77
CA PRO A 249 -2.88 10.11 16.37
C PRO A 249 -1.92 9.01 16.89
N ASN A 250 -2.02 8.66 18.17
CA ASN A 250 -1.33 7.49 18.69
C ASN A 250 -2.22 6.24 18.52
N LEU A 251 -1.79 5.29 17.69
CA LEU A 251 -2.49 4.03 17.44
C LEU A 251 -1.97 2.87 18.30
N TRP A 252 -0.85 3.05 19.01
CA TRP A 252 -0.28 2.04 19.89
C TRP A 252 -0.92 2.04 21.29
#